data_AF-A0A840YAB8-F1
#
_entry.id   AF-A0A840YAB8-F1
#
_cell.length_a   1.000
_cell.length_b   1.000
_cell.length_c   1.000
_cell.angle_alpha   90.00
_cell.angle_beta   90.00
_cell.angle_gamma   90.00
#
_symmetry.space_group_name_H-M   'P 1'
#
loop_
_entity.id
_entity.type
_entity.pdbx_description
1 polymer ?
#
loop_
_entity_poly.entity_id
_entity_poly.type
_entity_poly.pdbx_seq_one_letter_code
_entity_poly.pdbx_strand_id
1 'polypeptide(L)'
;MPEPAATSLPGPAWRVPSETGPLREVLLCPPDHYRWIPTNSIVRRTLAGDNQAPAAAHLKAQHAELVHAIGQGGAEVRLIAPEPHLPYMAYTRDSVVVTHRGPVLCQLERPQRRGEYAALIDFHAAHGSNLWRKSSAGTLEGGDIHIIRPGLAAIGASGGRTDRAGADQLAGWLREEGWEVRVEEFDEHFLHLDVLFCMAADGLAVACEEVLDPAFLGWLRAHGIRWIPVPYRAAMSLGCNILALGNGRVVSARESTDLNAALRAEGLEVLDPALSLFTAGGGGPHCLTCPLRRDA
;
A
#
# COMPACT_ATOMS: atom_id res chain seq x y z
N MET A 1 -23.04 28.42 -34.91
CA MET A 1 -22.89 26.97 -34.69
C MET A 1 -22.85 26.75 -33.19
N PRO A 2 -23.66 25.85 -32.63
CA PRO A 2 -23.58 25.55 -31.20
C PRO A 2 -22.26 24.84 -30.89
N GLU A 3 -21.58 25.26 -29.83
CA GLU A 3 -20.41 24.60 -29.25
C GLU A 3 -20.77 23.14 -28.92
N PRO A 4 -19.92 22.15 -29.24
CA PRO A 4 -20.16 20.79 -28.79
C PRO A 4 -20.12 20.78 -27.26
N ALA A 5 -21.22 20.37 -26.65
CA ALA A 5 -21.27 20.14 -25.22
C ALA A 5 -20.15 19.16 -24.84
N ALA A 6 -19.20 19.63 -24.03
CA ALA A 6 -18.20 18.76 -23.43
C ALA A 6 -18.96 17.71 -22.60
N THR A 7 -19.14 16.51 -23.14
CA THR A 7 -19.52 15.35 -22.35
C THR A 7 -18.40 15.16 -21.33
N SER A 8 -18.61 15.66 -20.11
CA SER A 8 -17.74 15.37 -18.99
C SER A 8 -17.64 13.85 -18.91
N LEU A 9 -16.45 13.30 -19.10
CA LEU A 9 -16.19 11.90 -18.78
C LEU A 9 -16.72 11.69 -17.36
N PRO A 10 -17.52 10.62 -17.10
CA PRO A 10 -17.96 10.34 -15.74
C PRO A 10 -16.71 10.33 -14.85
N GLY A 11 -16.79 11.04 -13.72
CA GLY A 11 -15.69 11.11 -12.77
C GLY A 11 -15.23 9.70 -12.36
N PRO A 12 -14.02 9.56 -11.80
CA PRO A 12 -13.50 8.26 -11.42
C PRO A 12 -14.49 7.48 -10.56
N ALA A 13 -14.75 6.24 -10.98
CA ALA A 13 -15.68 5.32 -10.32
C ALA A 13 -15.09 4.76 -9.01
N TRP A 14 -13.76 4.62 -8.96
CA TRP A 14 -13.03 4.13 -7.80
C TRP A 14 -12.61 5.26 -6.87
N ARG A 15 -12.88 5.06 -5.57
CA ARG A 15 -12.62 6.01 -4.49
C ARG A 15 -12.28 5.26 -3.23
N VAL A 16 -11.28 5.76 -2.53
CA VAL A 16 -10.80 5.24 -1.25
C VAL A 16 -10.64 6.43 -0.29
N PRO A 17 -11.64 6.69 0.56
CA PRO A 17 -11.65 7.85 1.45
C PRO A 17 -10.98 7.59 2.82
N SER A 18 -10.64 6.34 3.13
CA SER A 18 -10.02 5.93 4.40
C SER A 18 -9.23 4.62 4.23
N GLU A 19 -8.32 4.30 5.15
CA GLU A 19 -7.60 3.02 5.17
C GLU A 19 -8.44 1.88 5.76
N THR A 20 -9.45 2.21 6.57
CA THR A 20 -10.13 1.25 7.45
C THR A 20 -11.61 1.06 7.13
N GLY A 21 -12.17 1.87 6.24
CA GLY A 21 -13.52 1.66 5.71
C GLY A 21 -13.65 0.30 5.02
N PRO A 22 -14.84 -0.34 5.04
CA PRO A 22 -15.09 -1.62 4.39
C PRO A 22 -14.53 -1.68 2.97
N LEU A 23 -13.62 -2.62 2.72
CA LEU A 23 -13.01 -2.84 1.41
C LEU A 23 -14.01 -3.54 0.49
N ARG A 24 -14.28 -2.94 -0.67
CA ARG A 24 -15.22 -3.47 -1.67
C ARG A 24 -14.52 -4.04 -2.88
N GLU A 25 -13.48 -3.35 -3.36
CA GLU A 25 -12.71 -3.79 -4.51
C GLU A 25 -11.23 -3.49 -4.29
N VAL A 26 -10.37 -4.42 -4.71
CA VAL A 26 -8.92 -4.30 -4.60
C VAL A 26 -8.23 -4.87 -5.83
N LEU A 27 -7.17 -4.20 -6.27
CA LEU A 27 -6.29 -4.63 -7.35
C LEU A 27 -5.13 -5.46 -6.81
N LEU A 28 -4.89 -6.62 -7.43
CA LEU A 28 -3.72 -7.46 -7.23
C LEU A 28 -3.11 -7.82 -8.60
N CYS A 29 -1.86 -8.26 -8.61
CA CYS A 29 -1.17 -8.76 -9.80
C CYS A 29 -0.62 -10.18 -9.55
N PRO A 30 -0.99 -11.17 -10.38
CA PRO A 30 -0.46 -12.53 -10.28
C PRO A 30 1.08 -12.57 -10.37
N PRO A 31 1.75 -13.46 -9.62
CA PRO A 31 3.21 -13.46 -9.49
C PRO A 31 3.93 -14.22 -10.62
N ASP A 32 3.33 -14.35 -11.81
CA ASP A 32 3.85 -15.19 -12.91
C ASP A 32 5.27 -14.82 -13.37
N HIS A 33 5.65 -13.56 -13.21
CA HIS A 33 6.98 -13.04 -13.57
C HIS A 33 7.79 -12.56 -12.36
N TYR A 34 7.27 -12.80 -11.14
CA TYR A 34 7.89 -12.38 -9.91
C TYR A 34 9.21 -13.12 -9.65
N ARG A 35 10.23 -12.34 -9.29
CA ARG A 35 11.54 -12.84 -8.88
C ARG A 35 12.23 -11.76 -8.04
N TRP A 36 12.98 -12.19 -7.02
CA TRP A 36 13.75 -11.29 -6.19
C TRP A 36 14.81 -10.55 -7.00
N ILE A 37 14.79 -9.21 -6.93
CA ILE A 37 15.79 -8.33 -7.53
C ILE A 37 16.34 -7.37 -6.46
N PRO A 38 17.63 -6.99 -6.47
CA PRO A 38 18.30 -6.30 -5.36
C PRO A 38 17.96 -4.79 -5.23
N THR A 39 16.67 -4.45 -5.20
CA THR A 39 16.16 -3.07 -5.23
C THR A 39 15.89 -2.46 -3.85
N ASN A 40 15.89 -3.26 -2.77
CA ASN A 40 15.71 -2.81 -1.39
C ASN A 40 16.62 -3.56 -0.40
N SER A 41 16.68 -3.08 0.85
CA SER A 41 17.52 -3.64 1.91
C SER A 41 17.12 -5.08 2.29
N ILE A 42 15.82 -5.37 2.37
CA ILE A 42 15.27 -6.68 2.73
C ILE A 42 15.66 -7.73 1.69
N VAL A 43 15.37 -7.50 0.41
CA VAL A 43 15.69 -8.45 -0.66
C VAL A 43 17.19 -8.62 -0.86
N ARG A 44 18.00 -7.56 -0.65
CA ARG A 44 19.47 -7.69 -0.66
C ARG A 44 19.95 -8.64 0.44
N ARG A 45 19.37 -8.58 1.64
CA ARG A 45 19.65 -9.53 2.73
C ARG A 45 19.22 -10.95 2.34
N THR A 46 18.03 -11.10 1.75
CA THR A 46 17.53 -12.39 1.27
C THR A 46 18.49 -13.02 0.25
N LEU A 47 18.94 -12.24 -0.73
CA LEU A 47 19.85 -12.69 -1.80
C LEU A 47 21.28 -12.93 -1.32
N ALA A 48 21.69 -12.33 -0.20
CA ALA A 48 23.00 -12.55 0.40
C ALA A 48 23.07 -13.84 1.24
N GLY A 49 21.92 -14.40 1.64
CA GLY A 49 21.86 -15.71 2.28
C GLY A 49 21.84 -16.85 1.27
N ASP A 50 21.98 -18.09 1.74
CA ASP A 50 21.90 -19.32 0.93
C ASP A 50 20.46 -19.69 0.52
N ASN A 51 19.63 -18.67 0.25
CA ASN A 51 18.22 -18.85 -0.12
C ASN A 51 18.12 -19.25 -1.59
N GLN A 52 17.37 -20.31 -1.86
CA GLN A 52 17.01 -20.68 -3.23
C GLN A 52 15.90 -19.77 -3.75
N ALA A 53 15.93 -19.51 -5.06
CA ALA A 53 14.84 -18.80 -5.71
C ALA A 53 13.50 -19.54 -5.48
N PRO A 54 12.42 -18.82 -5.14
CA PRO A 54 11.16 -19.46 -4.84
C PRO A 54 10.59 -20.18 -6.07
N ALA A 55 10.12 -21.41 -5.87
CA ALA A 55 9.42 -22.14 -6.92
C ALA A 55 8.13 -21.39 -7.31
N ALA A 56 7.86 -21.25 -8.61
CA ALA A 56 6.69 -20.54 -9.12
C ALA A 56 5.36 -21.09 -8.54
N ALA A 57 5.29 -22.41 -8.30
CA ALA A 57 4.13 -23.03 -7.66
C ALA A 57 3.88 -22.52 -6.23
N HIS A 58 4.93 -22.27 -5.44
CA HIS A 58 4.79 -21.75 -4.08
C HIS A 58 4.40 -20.27 -4.06
N LEU A 59 4.93 -19.46 -4.98
CA LEU A 59 4.49 -18.07 -5.16
C LEU A 59 2.99 -18.01 -5.52
N LYS A 60 2.56 -18.85 -6.46
CA LYS A 60 1.15 -18.94 -6.85
C LYS A 60 0.26 -19.39 -5.70
N ALA A 61 0.71 -20.34 -4.87
CA ALA A 61 -0.02 -20.79 -3.69
C ALA A 61 -0.18 -19.66 -2.64
N GLN A 62 0.90 -18.96 -2.28
CA GLN A 62 0.84 -17.85 -1.32
C GLN A 62 -0.03 -16.69 -1.84
N HIS A 63 0.07 -16.35 -3.12
CA HIS A 63 -0.81 -15.35 -3.73
C HIS A 63 -2.29 -15.80 -3.71
N ALA A 64 -2.57 -17.08 -3.97
CA ALA A 64 -3.93 -17.61 -3.90
C ALA A 64 -4.49 -17.57 -2.47
N GLU A 65 -3.68 -17.82 -1.43
CA GLU A 65 -4.08 -17.64 -0.03
C GLU A 65 -4.45 -16.17 0.25
N LEU A 66 -3.68 -15.21 -0.25
CA LEU A 66 -3.99 -13.78 -0.10
C LEU A 66 -5.32 -13.41 -0.78
N VAL A 67 -5.52 -13.85 -2.03
CA VAL A 67 -6.77 -13.65 -2.77
C VAL A 67 -7.95 -14.24 -2.01
N HIS A 68 -7.78 -15.44 -1.45
CA HIS A 68 -8.82 -16.09 -0.66
C HIS A 68 -9.14 -15.31 0.63
N ALA A 69 -8.12 -14.89 1.38
CA ALA A 69 -8.29 -14.10 2.60
C ALA A 69 -9.05 -12.79 2.34
N ILE A 70 -8.69 -12.07 1.28
CA ILE A 70 -9.40 -10.83 0.88
C ILE A 70 -10.86 -11.12 0.54
N GLY A 71 -11.12 -12.21 -0.20
CA GLY A 71 -12.48 -12.66 -0.54
C GLY A 71 -13.31 -13.03 0.69
N GLN A 72 -12.71 -13.70 1.69
CA GLN A 72 -13.36 -14.00 2.97
C GLN A 72 -13.74 -12.72 3.74
N GLY A 73 -12.93 -11.66 3.64
CA GLY A 73 -13.27 -10.36 4.20
C GLY A 73 -14.36 -9.58 3.44
N GLY A 74 -14.79 -10.08 2.27
CA GLY A 74 -15.92 -9.55 1.50
C GLY A 74 -15.56 -8.59 0.36
N ALA A 75 -14.28 -8.48 -0.01
CA ALA A 75 -13.83 -7.63 -1.12
C ALA A 75 -13.69 -8.43 -2.43
N GLU A 76 -14.07 -7.81 -3.54
CA GLU A 76 -13.80 -8.32 -4.90
C GLU A 76 -12.34 -8.07 -5.27
N VAL A 77 -11.66 -9.12 -5.73
CA VAL A 77 -10.28 -9.01 -6.25
C VAL A 77 -10.33 -8.81 -7.76
N ARG A 78 -9.77 -7.69 -8.22
CA ARG A 78 -9.48 -7.43 -9.63
C ARG A 78 -8.01 -7.74 -9.91
N LEU A 79 -7.75 -8.42 -11.02
CA LEU A 79 -6.40 -8.80 -11.42
C LEU A 79 -5.95 -7.95 -12.62
N ILE A 80 -4.74 -7.41 -12.52
CA ILE A 80 -4.02 -6.86 -13.67
C ILE A 80 -3.12 -7.95 -14.27
N ALA A 81 -2.95 -7.93 -15.60
CA ALA A 81 -2.04 -8.85 -16.26
C ALA A 81 -0.58 -8.52 -15.89
N PRO A 82 0.24 -9.51 -15.49
CA PRO A 82 1.64 -9.29 -15.20
C PRO A 82 2.46 -9.14 -16.49
N GLU A 83 3.51 -8.33 -16.45
CA GLU A 83 4.43 -8.13 -17.58
C GLU A 83 5.78 -8.84 -17.35
N PRO A 84 6.32 -9.59 -18.33
CA PRO A 84 7.58 -10.36 -18.16
C PRO A 84 8.78 -9.53 -17.71
N HIS A 85 8.81 -8.26 -18.13
CA HIS A 85 9.90 -7.33 -17.87
C HIS A 85 9.77 -6.57 -16.54
N LEU A 86 8.65 -6.71 -15.83
CA LEU A 86 8.34 -5.99 -14.59
C LEU A 86 8.09 -6.97 -13.42
N PRO A 87 9.17 -7.52 -12.81
CA PRO A 87 9.04 -8.60 -11.82
C PRO A 87 8.29 -8.19 -10.55
N TYR A 88 8.20 -6.89 -10.26
CA TYR A 88 7.59 -6.37 -9.02
C TYR A 88 6.20 -5.78 -9.22
N MET A 89 5.55 -6.02 -10.36
CA MET A 89 4.12 -5.66 -10.56
C MET A 89 3.19 -6.30 -9.51
N ALA A 90 3.61 -7.41 -8.88
CA ALA A 90 2.91 -8.01 -7.75
C ALA A 90 2.68 -7.01 -6.60
N TYR A 91 3.56 -6.02 -6.42
CA TYR A 91 3.42 -4.97 -5.42
C TYR A 91 2.60 -3.80 -5.97
N THR A 92 1.32 -4.05 -6.23
CA THR A 92 0.40 -3.10 -6.88
C THR A 92 0.15 -1.81 -6.10
N ARG A 93 0.48 -1.80 -4.80
CA ARG A 93 0.40 -0.61 -3.92
C ARG A 93 1.11 0.60 -4.51
N ASP A 94 2.31 0.40 -5.04
CA ASP A 94 3.28 1.48 -5.17
C ASP A 94 3.00 2.38 -6.37
N SER A 95 2.45 1.80 -7.43
CA SER A 95 2.36 2.43 -8.74
C SER A 95 1.10 3.29 -8.91
N VAL A 96 0.05 3.01 -8.15
CA VAL A 96 -1.17 3.82 -8.07
C VAL A 96 -1.70 3.79 -6.63
N VAL A 97 -2.08 4.95 -6.11
CA VAL A 97 -2.91 5.06 -4.91
C VAL A 97 -4.28 5.61 -5.29
N VAL A 98 -5.36 5.09 -4.72
CA VAL A 98 -6.71 5.65 -4.92
C VAL A 98 -7.04 6.54 -3.72
N THR A 99 -7.56 7.74 -3.97
CA THR A 99 -7.98 8.69 -2.93
C THR A 99 -9.50 8.85 -2.90
N HIS A 100 -10.02 9.74 -2.05
CA HIS A 100 -11.43 10.14 -2.08
C HIS A 100 -11.85 10.76 -3.42
N ARG A 101 -10.89 11.32 -4.18
CA ARG A 101 -11.15 11.90 -5.51
C ARG A 101 -11.00 10.91 -6.64
N GLY A 102 -10.12 9.92 -6.52
CA GLY A 102 -9.88 8.89 -7.51
C GLY A 102 -8.43 8.43 -7.57
N PRO A 103 -8.06 7.62 -8.57
CA PRO A 103 -6.70 7.11 -8.72
C PRO A 103 -5.67 8.21 -8.99
N VAL A 104 -4.56 8.17 -8.28
CA VAL A 104 -3.36 8.98 -8.50
C VAL A 104 -2.28 8.05 -9.02
N LEU A 105 -1.80 8.30 -10.23
CA LEU A 105 -0.64 7.59 -10.77
C LEU A 105 0.62 8.11 -10.09
N CYS A 106 1.36 7.19 -9.48
CA CYS A 106 2.60 7.44 -8.78
C CYS A 106 3.79 7.46 -9.74
N GLN A 107 4.89 8.08 -9.33
CA GLN A 107 6.12 8.20 -10.11
C GLN A 107 7.22 7.40 -9.41
N LEU A 108 7.39 6.13 -9.81
CA LEU A 108 8.31 5.23 -9.12
C LEU A 108 9.78 5.62 -9.28
N GLU A 109 10.53 5.44 -8.21
CA GLU A 109 11.95 5.78 -8.16
C GLU A 109 12.80 4.80 -8.95
N ARG A 110 12.56 3.50 -8.79
CA ARG A 110 13.41 2.47 -9.40
C ARG A 110 13.10 2.25 -10.89
N PRO A 111 14.09 2.40 -11.80
CA PRO A 111 13.87 2.21 -13.24
C PRO A 111 13.27 0.86 -13.62
N GLN A 112 13.59 -0.19 -12.86
CA GLN A 112 13.06 -1.56 -13.07
C GLN A 112 11.55 -1.65 -12.90
N ARG A 113 10.94 -0.66 -12.25
CA ARG A 113 9.50 -0.61 -11.98
C ARG A 113 8.79 0.50 -12.73
N ARG A 114 9.51 1.49 -13.30
CA ARG A 114 8.87 2.63 -13.97
C ARG A 114 7.92 2.20 -15.09
N GLY A 115 8.18 1.10 -15.80
CA GLY A 115 7.26 0.60 -16.83
C GLY A 115 5.86 0.21 -16.33
N GLU A 116 5.66 0.03 -15.03
CA GLU A 116 4.38 -0.36 -14.42
C GLU A 116 3.26 0.65 -14.70
N TYR A 117 3.59 1.94 -14.93
CA TYR A 117 2.57 2.96 -15.21
C TYR A 117 1.72 2.64 -16.44
N ALA A 118 2.30 1.99 -17.47
CA ALA A 118 1.63 1.80 -18.75
C ALA A 118 0.45 0.84 -18.59
N ALA A 119 0.71 -0.31 -17.98
CA ALA A 119 -0.32 -1.32 -17.69
C ALA A 119 -1.42 -0.75 -16.78
N LEU A 120 -1.07 0.11 -15.81
CA LEU A 120 -2.05 0.70 -14.89
C LEU A 120 -2.92 1.77 -15.55
N ILE A 121 -2.36 2.59 -16.45
CA ILE A 121 -3.15 3.53 -17.26
C ILE A 121 -4.19 2.76 -18.07
N ASP A 122 -3.77 1.71 -18.76
CA ASP A 122 -4.66 0.89 -19.60
C ASP A 122 -5.71 0.16 -18.76
N PHE A 123 -5.32 -0.41 -17.61
CA PHE A 123 -6.22 -1.07 -16.67
C PHE A 123 -7.32 -0.12 -16.18
N HIS A 124 -6.95 1.07 -15.71
CA HIS A 124 -7.90 2.08 -15.22
C HIS A 124 -8.83 2.59 -16.31
N ALA A 125 -8.33 2.80 -17.53
CA ALA A 125 -9.13 3.20 -18.69
C ALA A 125 -10.14 2.11 -19.07
N ALA A 126 -9.71 0.84 -19.14
CA ALA A 126 -10.57 -0.30 -19.48
C ALA A 126 -11.71 -0.53 -18.48
N HIS A 127 -11.54 -0.08 -17.22
CA HIS A 127 -12.55 -0.19 -16.16
C HIS A 127 -13.34 1.10 -15.93
N GLY A 128 -13.21 2.11 -16.82
CA GLY A 128 -13.95 3.36 -16.73
C GLY A 128 -13.60 4.23 -15.51
N SER A 129 -12.45 4.00 -14.87
CA SER A 129 -11.99 4.76 -13.71
C SER A 129 -10.70 5.52 -14.03
N ASN A 130 -10.83 6.60 -14.81
CA ASN A 130 -9.72 7.44 -15.21
C ASN A 130 -8.92 8.00 -14.01
N LEU A 131 -7.63 8.21 -14.22
CA LEU A 131 -6.74 8.83 -13.22
C LEU A 131 -7.21 10.27 -12.90
N TRP A 132 -7.31 10.59 -11.62
CA TRP A 132 -7.59 11.95 -11.14
C TRP A 132 -6.37 12.87 -11.30
N ARG A 133 -5.20 12.37 -10.90
CA ARG A 133 -3.91 13.07 -10.96
C ARG A 133 -2.78 12.10 -11.35
N LYS A 134 -1.67 12.68 -11.78
CA LYS A 134 -0.41 11.97 -12.08
C LYS A 134 0.70 12.73 -11.38
N SER A 135 1.46 12.05 -10.53
CA SER A 135 2.63 12.65 -9.90
C SER A 135 3.71 12.92 -10.95
N SER A 136 4.39 14.06 -10.81
CA SER A 136 5.39 14.52 -11.78
C SER A 136 6.44 15.45 -11.18
N ALA A 137 6.28 15.91 -9.94
CA ALA A 137 7.20 16.87 -9.32
C ALA A 137 8.49 16.20 -8.79
N GLY A 138 8.42 14.91 -8.50
CA GLY A 138 9.49 14.10 -7.95
C GLY A 138 9.04 12.64 -7.93
N THR A 139 9.69 11.83 -7.11
CA THR A 139 9.30 10.44 -6.91
C THR A 139 8.26 10.31 -5.81
N LEU A 140 7.28 9.43 -6.05
CA LEU A 140 6.16 9.18 -5.16
C LEU A 140 5.77 7.71 -5.36
N GLU A 141 5.75 6.93 -4.29
CA GLU A 141 5.31 5.52 -4.31
C GLU A 141 4.19 5.32 -3.28
N GLY A 142 3.17 4.53 -3.64
CA GLY A 142 1.97 4.34 -2.83
C GLY A 142 2.19 3.74 -1.45
N GLY A 143 3.27 2.98 -1.21
CA GLY A 143 3.61 2.45 0.11
C GLY A 143 3.87 3.54 1.16
N ASP A 144 4.13 4.78 0.72
CA ASP A 144 4.31 5.93 1.61
C ASP A 144 2.99 6.66 1.92
N ILE A 145 1.89 6.33 1.26
CA ILE A 145 0.67 7.13 1.28
C ILE A 145 -0.40 6.41 2.10
N HIS A 146 -0.85 7.07 3.16
CA HIS A 146 -1.93 6.57 4.02
C HIS A 146 -3.07 7.58 4.06
N ILE A 147 -4.19 7.25 3.43
CA ILE A 147 -5.44 8.01 3.53
C ILE A 147 -6.13 7.57 4.82
N ILE A 148 -5.72 8.11 5.97
CA ILE A 148 -6.13 7.59 7.29
C ILE A 148 -7.65 7.57 7.44
N ARG A 149 -8.29 8.72 7.23
CA ARG A 149 -9.75 8.91 7.25
C ARG A 149 -10.13 10.17 6.46
N PRO A 150 -11.42 10.45 6.19
CA PRO A 150 -11.82 11.68 5.50
C PRO A 150 -11.22 12.93 6.16
N GLY A 151 -10.42 13.67 5.41
CA GLY A 151 -9.78 14.91 5.87
C GLY A 151 -8.41 14.73 6.56
N LEU A 152 -7.91 13.51 6.74
CA LEU A 152 -6.62 13.24 7.40
C LEU A 152 -5.77 12.24 6.59
N ALA A 153 -4.54 12.63 6.26
CA ALA A 153 -3.59 11.75 5.58
C ALA A 153 -2.17 11.87 6.14
N ALA A 154 -1.40 10.81 5.99
CA ALA A 154 0.05 10.80 6.19
C ALA A 154 0.74 10.41 4.88
N ILE A 155 1.88 11.05 4.59
CA ILE A 155 2.70 10.77 3.42
C ILE A 155 4.16 10.66 3.88
N GLY A 156 4.75 9.49 3.67
CA GLY A 156 6.17 9.24 3.91
C GLY A 156 7.07 9.97 2.90
N ALA A 157 8.22 10.43 3.36
CA ALA A 157 9.26 11.03 2.52
C ALA A 157 10.64 10.56 2.99
N SER A 158 11.11 9.43 2.44
CA SER A 158 12.43 8.88 2.78
C SER A 158 13.56 9.39 1.89
N GLY A 159 13.24 10.06 0.78
CA GLY A 159 14.20 10.40 -0.28
C GLY A 159 14.59 9.21 -1.17
N GLY A 160 14.41 7.97 -0.69
CA GLY A 160 14.81 6.75 -1.40
C GLY A 160 13.72 6.12 -2.28
N ARG A 161 12.44 6.44 -2.04
CA ARG A 161 11.25 5.97 -2.81
C ARG A 161 10.29 7.10 -3.13
N THR A 162 9.85 7.80 -2.08
CA THR A 162 9.18 9.08 -2.20
C THR A 162 10.14 10.16 -1.76
N ASP A 163 10.41 11.12 -2.65
CA ASP A 163 11.15 12.32 -2.33
C ASP A 163 10.21 13.42 -1.81
N ARG A 164 10.81 14.49 -1.28
CA ARG A 164 10.05 15.61 -0.72
C ARG A 164 9.17 16.31 -1.75
N ALA A 165 9.61 16.41 -3.01
CA ALA A 165 8.86 17.09 -4.06
C ALA A 165 7.62 16.29 -4.48
N GLY A 166 7.73 14.96 -4.58
CA GLY A 166 6.60 14.07 -4.83
C GLY A 166 5.61 14.06 -3.67
N ALA A 167 6.10 13.97 -2.43
CA ALA A 167 5.27 14.05 -1.23
C ALA A 167 4.51 15.37 -1.13
N ASP A 168 5.20 16.51 -1.27
CA ASP A 168 4.60 17.84 -1.19
C ASP A 168 3.60 18.09 -2.34
N GLN A 169 3.80 17.51 -3.52
CA GLN A 169 2.84 17.61 -4.62
C GLN A 169 1.50 16.97 -4.26
N LEU A 170 1.50 15.73 -3.77
CA LEU A 170 0.25 15.08 -3.35
C LEU A 170 -0.35 15.77 -2.12
N ALA A 171 0.47 16.13 -1.14
CA ALA A 171 0.02 16.85 0.04
C ALA A 171 -0.65 18.18 -0.35
N GLY A 172 -0.10 18.90 -1.34
CA GLY A 172 -0.68 20.13 -1.87
C GLY A 172 -2.09 19.92 -2.41
N TRP A 173 -2.30 18.91 -3.27
CA TRP A 173 -3.63 18.61 -3.82
C TRP A 173 -4.67 18.28 -2.73
N LEU A 174 -4.27 17.57 -1.68
CA LEU A 174 -5.16 17.24 -0.56
C LEU A 174 -5.44 18.47 0.32
N ARG A 175 -4.42 19.28 0.63
CA ARG A 175 -4.55 20.52 1.42
C ARG A 175 -5.41 21.57 0.72
N GLU A 176 -5.35 21.67 -0.61
CA GLU A 176 -6.25 22.50 -1.42
C GLU A 176 -7.73 22.13 -1.21
N GLU A 177 -8.01 20.88 -0.84
CA GLU A 177 -9.35 20.38 -0.50
C GLU A 177 -9.64 20.41 1.02
N GLY A 178 -8.78 21.08 1.81
CA GLY A 178 -8.96 21.25 3.24
C GLY A 178 -8.52 20.06 4.10
N TRP A 179 -7.76 19.12 3.54
CA TRP A 179 -7.23 17.99 4.31
C TRP A 179 -6.03 18.42 5.17
N GLU A 180 -5.96 17.86 6.37
CA GLU A 180 -4.73 17.85 7.15
C GLU A 180 -3.82 16.73 6.63
N VAL A 181 -2.59 17.09 6.27
CA VAL A 181 -1.61 16.14 5.72
C VAL A 181 -0.29 16.26 6.48
N ARG A 182 0.11 15.17 7.15
CA ARG A 182 1.43 15.03 7.76
C ARG A 182 2.38 14.42 6.74
N VAL A 183 3.37 15.20 6.30
CA VAL A 183 4.53 14.65 5.60
C VAL A 183 5.52 14.19 6.66
N GLU A 184 5.85 12.90 6.64
CA GLU A 184 6.70 12.24 7.64
C GLU A 184 8.02 11.82 7.01
N GLU A 185 9.13 12.36 7.52
CA GLU A 185 10.47 12.00 7.07
C GLU A 185 11.00 10.81 7.86
N PHE A 186 11.64 9.86 7.18
CA PHE A 186 12.23 8.67 7.81
C PHE A 186 13.42 8.18 6.98
N ASP A 187 14.24 7.30 7.56
CA ASP A 187 15.46 6.80 6.92
C ASP A 187 15.15 5.90 5.70
N GLU A 188 15.85 6.09 4.58
CA GLU A 188 15.70 5.29 3.34
C GLU A 188 16.05 3.80 3.50
N HIS A 189 16.65 3.42 4.64
CA HIS A 189 16.82 2.04 5.05
C HIS A 189 15.49 1.27 5.06
N PHE A 190 14.41 1.94 5.46
CA PHE A 190 13.06 1.43 5.40
C PHE A 190 12.47 1.75 4.03
N LEU A 191 11.81 0.75 3.44
CA LEU A 191 11.39 0.84 2.05
C LEU A 191 10.36 1.95 1.83
N HIS A 192 9.29 1.93 2.64
CA HIS A 192 8.21 2.89 2.64
C HIS A 192 7.69 3.07 4.08
N LEU A 193 6.81 4.06 4.30
CA LEU A 193 6.15 4.30 5.58
C LEU A 193 5.31 3.09 6.02
N ASP A 194 4.73 2.31 5.10
CA ASP A 194 3.98 1.08 5.41
C ASP A 194 4.81 -0.10 5.98
N VAL A 195 6.14 0.06 6.03
CA VAL A 195 7.04 -0.82 6.79
C VAL A 195 7.04 -0.46 8.28
N LEU A 196 6.71 0.79 8.60
CA LEU A 196 6.76 1.36 9.95
C LEU A 196 5.38 1.59 10.54
N PHE A 197 4.35 1.85 9.72
CA PHE A 197 3.03 2.28 10.16
C PHE A 197 1.93 1.81 9.19
N CYS A 198 0.88 1.19 9.71
CA CYS A 198 -0.37 0.94 8.97
C CYS A 198 -1.58 1.09 9.90
N MET A 199 -2.72 1.53 9.36
CA MET A 199 -3.99 1.48 10.10
C MET A 199 -4.53 0.04 10.11
N ALA A 200 -4.98 -0.43 11.28
CA ALA A 200 -5.59 -1.75 11.47
C ALA A 200 -7.12 -1.67 11.54
N ALA A 201 -7.64 -0.62 12.18
CA ALA A 201 -9.06 -0.32 12.32
C ALA A 201 -9.25 1.17 12.63
N ASP A 202 -10.49 1.66 12.70
CA ASP A 202 -10.74 3.05 13.10
C ASP A 202 -10.14 3.32 14.50
N GLY A 203 -9.35 4.38 14.59
CA GLY A 203 -8.59 4.75 15.79
C GLY A 203 -7.46 3.81 16.21
N LEU A 204 -7.15 2.74 15.45
CA LEU A 204 -6.11 1.76 15.79
C LEU A 204 -5.13 1.55 14.63
N ALA A 205 -3.85 1.75 14.91
CA ALA A 205 -2.75 1.45 14.01
C ALA A 205 -1.84 0.34 14.54
N VAL A 206 -0.89 -0.06 13.72
CA VAL A 206 0.33 -0.77 14.11
C VAL A 206 1.50 0.16 13.81
N ALA A 207 2.47 0.27 14.71
CA ALA A 207 3.53 1.26 14.57
C ALA A 207 4.85 0.79 15.17
N CYS A 208 5.95 1.04 14.47
CA CYS A 208 7.31 0.85 14.96
C CYS A 208 7.79 2.11 15.69
N GLU A 209 7.40 2.26 16.96
CA GLU A 209 7.70 3.45 17.77
C GLU A 209 9.19 3.65 18.07
N GLU A 210 10.01 2.61 17.93
CA GLU A 210 11.47 2.70 18.04
C GLU A 210 12.11 3.51 16.90
N VAL A 211 11.38 3.73 15.80
CA VAL A 211 11.89 4.36 14.56
C VAL A 211 11.14 5.64 14.23
N LEU A 212 9.81 5.63 14.36
CA LEU A 212 8.97 6.77 14.00
C LEU A 212 9.29 7.99 14.86
N ASP A 213 9.23 9.19 14.26
CA ASP A 213 9.45 10.45 14.97
C ASP A 213 8.46 10.55 16.16
N PRO A 214 8.93 10.83 17.39
CA PRO A 214 8.05 11.11 18.52
C PRO A 214 6.97 12.17 18.24
N ALA A 215 7.25 13.14 17.36
CA ALA A 215 6.28 14.13 16.89
C ALA A 215 5.17 13.51 16.03
N PHE A 216 5.50 12.53 15.17
CA PHE A 216 4.51 11.75 14.42
C PHE A 216 3.60 10.94 15.35
N LEU A 217 4.20 10.25 16.33
CA LEU A 217 3.45 9.50 17.34
C LEU A 217 2.57 10.42 18.20
N GLY A 218 3.07 11.62 18.53
CA GLY A 218 2.30 12.67 19.20
C GLY A 218 1.12 13.14 18.36
N TRP A 219 1.33 13.36 17.06
CA TRP A 219 0.30 13.76 16.11
C TRP A 219 -0.78 12.68 15.94
N LEU A 220 -0.41 11.40 15.86
CA LEU A 220 -1.36 10.28 15.86
C LEU A 220 -2.24 10.28 17.11
N ARG A 221 -1.64 10.43 18.30
CA ARG A 221 -2.39 10.52 19.57
C ARG A 221 -3.34 11.71 19.60
N ALA A 222 -2.91 12.87 19.13
CA ALA A 222 -3.76 14.06 19.04
C ALA A 222 -4.99 13.84 18.14
N HIS A 223 -4.87 12.94 17.16
CA HIS A 223 -5.94 12.53 16.26
C HIS A 223 -6.71 11.29 16.76
N GLY A 224 -6.55 10.89 18.01
CA GLY A 224 -7.24 9.75 18.62
C GLY A 224 -6.80 8.40 18.06
N ILE A 225 -5.60 8.31 17.47
CA ILE A 225 -5.04 7.07 16.94
C ILE A 225 -4.08 6.49 17.97
N ARG A 226 -4.45 5.35 18.54
CA ARG A 226 -3.53 4.51 19.33
C ARG A 226 -2.89 3.46 18.42
N TRP A 227 -1.85 2.80 18.90
CA TRP A 227 -1.19 1.74 18.13
C TRP A 227 -0.83 0.53 18.97
N ILE A 228 -0.72 -0.60 18.28
CA ILE A 228 0.02 -1.77 18.75
C ILE A 228 1.51 -1.52 18.43
N PRO A 229 2.40 -1.56 19.43
CA PRO A 229 3.83 -1.40 19.18
C PRO A 229 4.39 -2.62 18.44
N VAL A 230 5.15 -2.36 17.39
CA VAL A 230 5.89 -3.36 16.62
C VAL A 230 7.38 -3.11 16.84
N PRO A 231 8.16 -4.07 17.36
CA PRO A 231 9.58 -3.85 17.58
C PRO A 231 10.32 -3.72 16.25
N TYR A 232 11.45 -2.99 16.23
CA TYR A 232 12.25 -2.76 15.02
C TYR A 232 12.54 -4.06 14.24
N ARG A 233 12.89 -5.14 14.96
CA ARG A 233 13.17 -6.44 14.36
C ARG A 233 11.99 -6.99 13.54
N ALA A 234 10.78 -6.84 14.06
CA ALA A 234 9.56 -7.28 13.37
C ALA A 234 9.24 -6.35 12.19
N ALA A 235 9.38 -5.04 12.36
CA ALA A 235 9.23 -4.07 11.27
C ALA A 235 10.17 -4.39 10.07
N MET A 236 11.42 -4.77 10.34
CA MET A 236 12.37 -5.21 9.32
C MET A 236 12.01 -6.53 8.60
N SER A 237 10.98 -7.22 9.08
CA SER A 237 10.35 -8.38 8.42
C SER A 237 8.90 -8.06 8.02
N LEU A 238 8.59 -6.78 7.81
CA LEU A 238 7.27 -6.25 7.43
C LEU A 238 6.16 -6.47 8.46
N GLY A 239 6.54 -6.48 9.73
CA GLY A 239 5.62 -6.66 10.86
C GLY A 239 4.61 -5.53 11.07
N CYS A 240 4.75 -4.38 10.39
CA CYS A 240 3.69 -3.36 10.36
C CYS A 240 2.80 -3.47 9.12
N ASN A 241 3.20 -4.23 8.10
CA ASN A 241 2.56 -4.21 6.80
C ASN A 241 1.28 -5.06 6.83
N ILE A 242 0.14 -4.41 7.08
CA ILE A 242 -1.17 -5.04 7.19
C ILE A 242 -2.19 -4.35 6.30
N LEU A 243 -3.25 -5.08 5.92
CA LEU A 243 -4.36 -4.53 5.16
C LEU A 243 -5.64 -4.60 6.00
N ALA A 244 -6.15 -3.45 6.43
CA ALA A 244 -7.48 -3.39 7.01
C ALA A 244 -8.55 -3.69 5.93
N LEU A 245 -9.47 -4.60 6.21
CA LEU A 245 -10.61 -4.91 5.33
C LEU A 245 -11.90 -4.20 5.78
N GLY A 246 -11.86 -3.53 6.93
CA GLY A 246 -13.01 -2.93 7.59
C GLY A 246 -13.84 -3.94 8.38
N ASN A 247 -14.86 -3.47 9.11
CA ASN A 247 -15.73 -4.30 9.96
C ASN A 247 -14.94 -5.18 10.96
N GLY A 248 -13.85 -4.65 11.52
CA GLY A 248 -13.01 -5.38 12.48
C GLY A 248 -12.17 -6.51 11.88
N ARG A 249 -11.93 -6.51 10.56
CA ARG A 249 -11.12 -7.52 9.87
C ARG A 249 -9.82 -6.94 9.33
N VAL A 250 -8.76 -7.72 9.41
CA VAL A 250 -7.42 -7.35 8.93
C VAL A 250 -6.71 -8.54 8.30
N VAL A 251 -5.95 -8.29 7.22
CA VAL A 251 -4.99 -9.24 6.67
C VAL A 251 -3.61 -8.93 7.21
N SER A 252 -2.93 -9.95 7.73
CA SER A 252 -1.55 -9.89 8.20
C SER A 252 -0.79 -11.14 7.73
N ALA A 253 0.52 -11.09 7.62
CA ALA A 253 1.27 -12.30 7.27
C ALA A 253 1.16 -13.35 8.38
N ARG A 254 1.02 -14.64 8.02
CA ARG A 254 1.01 -15.76 8.97
C ARG A 254 2.22 -15.78 9.89
N GLU A 255 3.36 -15.38 9.33
CA GLU A 255 4.65 -15.33 10.01
C GLU A 255 4.72 -14.25 11.11
N SER A 256 3.85 -13.23 11.07
CA SER A 256 3.77 -12.14 12.06
C SER A 256 3.02 -12.57 13.34
N THR A 257 3.41 -13.69 13.94
CA THR A 257 2.67 -14.36 15.03
C THR A 257 2.36 -13.48 16.23
N ASP A 258 3.34 -12.72 16.75
CA ASP A 258 3.14 -11.81 17.89
C ASP A 258 2.17 -10.67 17.56
N LEU A 259 2.31 -10.07 16.36
CA LEU A 259 1.37 -9.05 15.89
C LEU A 259 -0.03 -9.63 15.74
N ASN A 260 -0.16 -10.82 15.16
CA ASN A 260 -1.45 -11.47 14.94
C ASN A 260 -2.14 -11.77 16.27
N ALA A 261 -1.39 -12.15 17.31
CA ALA A 261 -1.92 -12.30 18.65
C ALA A 261 -2.39 -10.96 19.24
N ALA A 262 -1.61 -9.88 19.08
CA ALA A 262 -1.98 -8.55 19.55
C ALA A 262 -3.23 -8.00 18.83
N LEU A 263 -3.32 -8.14 17.50
CA LEU A 263 -4.50 -7.74 16.71
C LEU A 263 -5.76 -8.50 17.16
N ARG A 264 -5.65 -9.81 17.43
CA ARG A 264 -6.77 -10.61 17.97
C ARG A 264 -7.15 -10.19 19.38
N ALA A 265 -6.19 -9.80 20.22
CA ALA A 265 -6.45 -9.27 21.56
C ALA A 265 -7.20 -7.92 21.52
N GLU A 266 -7.01 -7.15 20.45
CA GLU A 266 -7.81 -5.93 20.14
C GLU A 266 -9.21 -6.24 19.60
N GLY A 267 -9.58 -7.52 19.48
CA GLY A 267 -10.88 -7.97 19.00
C GLY A 267 -11.01 -8.01 17.48
N LEU A 268 -9.89 -7.90 16.74
CA LEU A 268 -9.91 -8.01 15.28
C LEU A 268 -9.91 -9.47 14.83
N GLU A 269 -10.67 -9.75 13.77
CA GLU A 269 -10.56 -10.98 13.01
C GLU A 269 -9.33 -10.87 12.08
N VAL A 270 -8.31 -11.67 12.36
CA VAL A 270 -7.07 -11.70 11.59
C VAL A 270 -7.11 -12.84 10.58
N LEU A 271 -7.07 -12.49 9.30
CA LEU A 271 -6.92 -13.39 8.17
C LEU A 271 -5.44 -13.44 7.79
N ASP A 272 -4.79 -14.58 8.01
CA ASP A 272 -3.33 -14.69 8.01
C ASP A 272 -2.77 -15.65 6.93
N PRO A 273 -2.83 -15.26 5.64
CA PRO A 273 -2.23 -16.03 4.56
C PRO A 273 -0.71 -16.17 4.75
N ALA A 274 -0.14 -17.28 4.29
CA ALA A 274 1.31 -17.42 4.22
C ALA A 274 1.87 -16.45 3.17
N LEU A 275 2.82 -15.59 3.54
CA LEU A 275 3.36 -14.54 2.66
C LEU A 275 4.90 -14.44 2.68
N SER A 276 5.58 -15.35 3.39
CA SER A 276 7.04 -15.35 3.54
C SER A 276 7.85 -15.14 2.26
N LEU A 277 7.39 -15.63 1.10
CA LEU A 277 8.13 -15.47 -0.16
C LEU A 277 8.09 -14.04 -0.69
N PHE A 278 6.98 -13.33 -0.47
CA PHE A 278 6.83 -11.92 -0.79
C PHE A 278 7.51 -11.04 0.25
N THR A 279 7.39 -11.40 1.53
CA THR A 279 8.11 -10.72 2.62
C THR A 279 9.62 -10.75 2.40
N ALA A 280 10.15 -11.89 1.94
CA ALA A 280 11.56 -12.02 1.57
C ALA A 280 11.98 -11.12 0.38
N GLY A 281 11.04 -10.71 -0.48
CA GLY A 281 11.25 -9.70 -1.51
C GLY A 281 10.98 -8.26 -1.06
N GLY A 282 10.61 -8.06 0.20
CA GLY A 282 10.36 -6.75 0.81
C GLY A 282 8.94 -6.22 0.68
N GLY A 283 7.92 -7.06 0.44
CA GLY A 283 6.51 -6.63 0.47
C GLY A 283 5.59 -7.55 1.29
N GLY A 284 4.58 -6.97 1.95
CA GLY A 284 3.56 -7.68 2.73
C GLY A 284 2.14 -7.49 2.13
N PRO A 285 1.08 -7.81 2.89
CA PRO A 285 -0.31 -7.63 2.47
C PRO A 285 -0.63 -6.23 1.91
N HIS A 286 -0.15 -5.16 2.56
CA HIS A 286 -0.40 -3.80 2.11
C HIS A 286 0.30 -3.50 0.79
N CYS A 287 1.55 -3.94 0.63
CA CYS A 287 2.32 -3.76 -0.61
C CYS A 287 1.73 -4.54 -1.79
N LEU A 288 1.24 -5.75 -1.54
CA LEU A 288 0.66 -6.66 -2.55
C LEU A 288 -0.73 -6.22 -3.03
N THR A 289 -1.30 -5.15 -2.48
CA THR A 289 -2.69 -4.76 -2.73
C THR A 289 -2.83 -3.27 -3.01
N CYS A 290 -3.74 -2.91 -3.93
CA CYS A 290 -4.17 -1.54 -4.14
C CYS A 290 -5.70 -1.44 -4.04
N PRO A 291 -6.25 -0.97 -2.89
CA PRO A 291 -7.67 -0.68 -2.75
C PRO A 291 -8.16 0.21 -3.88
N LEU A 292 -9.22 -0.25 -4.54
CA LEU A 292 -9.89 0.49 -5.61
C LEU A 292 -11.17 1.15 -5.09
N ARG A 293 -11.91 0.45 -4.24
CA ARG A 293 -13.13 0.99 -3.63
C ARG A 293 -13.23 0.62 -2.17
N ARG A 294 -13.38 1.64 -1.31
CA ARG A 294 -13.80 1.50 0.08
C ARG A 294 -15.03 2.35 0.33
N ASP A 295 -15.86 1.90 1.25
CA ASP A 295 -16.91 2.74 1.82
C ASP A 295 -16.26 3.86 2.68
N ALA A 296 -17.01 4.93 2.94
CA ALA A 296 -16.55 6.07 3.73
C ALA A 296 -16.27 5.70 5.20
#